data_AF-R0JYQ0-F1
#
_entry.id   AF-R0JYQ0-F1
#
_cell.length_a   1.000
_cell.length_b   1.000
_cell.length_c   1.000
_cell.angle_alpha   90.00
_cell.angle_beta   90.00
_cell.angle_gamma   90.00
#
_symmetry.space_group_name_H-M   'P 1'
#
loop_
_entity.id
_entity.type
_entity.pdbx_description
1 polymer ?
#
loop_
_entity_poly.entity_id
_entity_poly.type
_entity_poly.pdbx_seq_one_letter_code
_entity_poly.pdbx_strand_id
1 'polypeptide(L)'
;MLSKNIAVDFFLLRGLITGLGRSCLWSKARTYYKTALSLGCYPPLEGNLHHKILPIPFYVSEIEMLLAIELFLVSNASDIQSPGATTQSLQIILKRCEDQTVQNNSDYQAGMERLSLAAHVSDPRLFLKRMTVNVNMEEVYSLEHTSALKWLQENMKWAGKVWLFQ
;
A
#
# COMPACT_ATOMS: atom_id res chain seq x y z
N MET A 1 6.56 17.22 -17.19
CA MET A 1 6.32 17.82 -15.87
C MET A 1 7.55 17.61 -14.99
N LEU A 2 7.86 16.37 -14.59
CA LEU A 2 9.08 16.03 -13.82
C LEU A 2 10.40 16.48 -14.49
N SER A 3 10.56 16.25 -15.81
CA SER A 3 11.78 16.65 -16.55
C SER A 3 11.84 18.14 -16.92
N LYS A 4 10.78 18.91 -16.68
CA LYS A 4 10.65 20.32 -17.11
C LYS A 4 10.53 21.30 -15.94
N ASN A 5 10.73 20.83 -14.70
CA ASN A 5 10.61 21.64 -13.48
C ASN A 5 9.26 22.38 -13.34
N ILE A 6 8.19 21.76 -13.81
CA ILE A 6 6.81 22.25 -13.68
C ILE A 6 6.20 21.58 -12.45
N ALA A 7 5.44 22.34 -11.64
CA ALA A 7 4.70 21.81 -10.50
C ALA A 7 3.95 20.53 -10.90
N VAL A 8 4.20 19.45 -10.16
CA VAL A 8 3.64 18.14 -10.47
C VAL A 8 2.21 18.11 -9.95
N ASP A 9 1.25 17.97 -10.85
CA ASP A 9 -0.13 17.70 -10.48
C ASP A 9 -0.22 16.26 -9.94
N PHE A 10 -0.50 16.14 -8.63
CA PHE A 10 -0.59 14.86 -7.93
C PHE A 10 -1.77 14.02 -8.43
N PHE A 11 -2.87 14.63 -8.85
CA PHE A 11 -3.99 13.89 -9.42
C PHE A 11 -3.59 13.20 -10.73
N LEU A 12 -2.91 13.94 -11.61
CA LEU A 12 -2.39 13.38 -12.88
C LEU A 12 -1.32 12.31 -12.66
N LEU A 13 -0.40 12.52 -11.70
CA LEU A 13 0.64 11.53 -11.38
C LEU A 13 0.03 10.23 -10.85
N ARG A 14 -0.95 10.31 -9.96
CA ARG A 14 -1.67 9.14 -9.43
C ARG A 14 -2.48 8.41 -10.50
N GLY A 15 -3.11 9.17 -11.40
CA GLY A 15 -3.77 8.63 -12.60
C GLY A 15 -2.80 7.86 -13.50
N LEU A 16 -1.60 8.40 -13.74
CA LEU A 16 -0.54 7.75 -14.51
C LEU A 16 -0.08 6.44 -13.85
N ILE A 17 0.21 6.46 -12.54
CA ILE A 17 0.62 5.27 -11.79
C ILE A 17 -0.43 4.16 -11.91
N THR A 18 -1.70 4.53 -11.72
CA THR A 18 -2.83 3.60 -11.85
C THR A 18 -2.94 3.02 -13.26
N GLY A 19 -2.86 3.87 -14.30
CA GLY A 19 -2.93 3.42 -15.70
C GLY A 19 -1.77 2.49 -16.08
N LEU A 20 -0.56 2.77 -15.59
CA LEU A 20 0.60 1.90 -15.80
C LEU A 20 0.42 0.53 -15.13
N GLY A 21 -0.03 0.50 -13.88
CA GLY A 21 -0.27 -0.76 -13.16
C GLY A 21 -1.35 -1.62 -13.82
N ARG A 22 -2.49 -1.03 -14.21
CA ARG A 22 -3.57 -1.73 -14.95
C ARG A 22 -3.14 -2.24 -16.32
N SER A 23 -2.11 -1.61 -16.91
CA SER A 23 -1.51 -2.03 -18.17
C SER A 23 -0.32 -3.00 -17.97
N CYS A 24 -0.14 -3.54 -16.75
CA CYS A 24 0.95 -4.44 -16.36
C CYS A 24 2.37 -3.86 -16.52
N LEU A 25 2.51 -2.53 -16.59
CA LEU A 25 3.80 -1.82 -16.67
C LEU A 25 4.37 -1.55 -15.27
N TRP A 26 4.50 -2.60 -14.46
CA TRP A 26 4.78 -2.52 -13.04
C TRP A 26 6.11 -1.84 -12.69
N SER A 27 7.17 -2.07 -13.47
CA SER A 27 8.47 -1.41 -13.26
C SER A 27 8.36 0.12 -13.33
N LYS A 28 7.61 0.63 -14.31
CA LYS A 28 7.34 2.07 -14.46
C LYS A 28 6.43 2.57 -13.34
N ALA A 29 5.35 1.83 -13.03
CA ALA A 29 4.43 2.19 -11.95
C ALA A 29 5.15 2.34 -10.61
N ARG A 30 6.02 1.39 -10.25
CA ARG A 30 6.85 1.43 -9.03
C ARG A 30 7.80 2.63 -9.02
N THR A 31 8.45 2.92 -10.15
CA THR A 31 9.35 4.08 -10.29
C THR A 31 8.62 5.40 -10.04
N TYR A 32 7.46 5.59 -10.68
CA TYR A 32 6.66 6.79 -10.49
C TYR A 32 6.04 6.88 -9.10
N TYR A 33 5.61 5.75 -8.52
CA TYR A 33 5.09 5.70 -7.15
C TYR A 33 6.15 6.10 -6.13
N LYS A 34 7.39 5.60 -6.27
CA LYS A 34 8.51 6.02 -5.42
C LYS A 34 8.83 7.51 -5.55
N THR A 35 8.77 8.03 -6.78
CA THR A 35 8.92 9.48 -7.02
C THR A 35 7.78 10.26 -6.35
N ALA A 36 6.54 9.80 -6.48
CA ALA A 36 5.37 10.41 -5.86
C ALA A 36 5.48 10.42 -4.32
N LEU A 37 5.97 9.35 -3.70
CA LEU A 37 6.26 9.32 -2.26
C LEU A 37 7.26 10.40 -1.86
N SER A 38 8.38 10.53 -2.59
CA SER A 38 9.40 11.56 -2.29
C SER A 38 8.90 13.00 -2.47
N LEU A 39 7.89 13.21 -3.31
CA LEU A 39 7.25 14.50 -3.55
C LEU A 39 6.12 14.81 -2.54
N GLY A 40 5.81 13.89 -1.62
CA GLY A 40 4.71 14.07 -0.66
C GLY A 40 3.32 13.88 -1.26
N CYS A 41 3.18 13.11 -2.36
CA CYS A 41 1.87 12.82 -2.98
C CYS A 41 0.95 11.96 -2.09
N TYR A 42 1.52 11.24 -1.13
CA TYR A 42 0.81 10.34 -0.24
C TYR A 42 1.07 10.76 1.20
N PRO A 43 0.14 10.47 2.13
CA PRO A 43 0.36 10.72 3.54
C PRO A 43 1.63 10.00 4.01
N PRO A 44 2.38 10.60 4.95
CA PRO A 44 3.51 9.92 5.56
C PRO A 44 3.03 8.61 6.18
N LEU A 45 3.81 7.55 5.97
CA LEU A 45 3.61 6.29 6.67
C LEU A 45 3.99 6.55 8.14
N GLU A 46 3.02 6.97 8.96
CA GLU A 46 3.20 7.17 10.40
C GLU A 46 3.51 5.82 11.06
N GLY A 47 4.80 5.48 11.10
CA GLY A 47 5.31 4.23 11.65
C GLY A 47 5.49 4.36 13.16
N ASN A 48 4.54 3.85 13.94
CA ASN A 48 4.88 3.41 15.29
C ASN A 48 5.77 2.16 15.13
N LEU A 49 7.06 2.28 15.42
CA LEU A 49 8.08 1.23 15.24
C LEU A 49 7.71 -0.12 15.91
N HIS A 50 6.77 -0.12 16.85
CA HIS A 50 6.31 -1.31 17.55
C HIS A 50 5.07 -1.97 16.94
N HIS A 51 4.26 -1.23 16.18
CA HIS A 51 3.04 -1.74 15.56
C HIS A 51 3.19 -1.65 14.05
N LYS A 52 3.41 -2.80 13.40
CA LYS A 52 3.53 -2.92 11.95
C LYS A 52 2.19 -2.62 11.29
N ILE A 53 1.88 -1.34 11.17
CA ILE A 53 0.62 -0.80 10.68
C ILE A 53 0.90 -0.03 9.39
N LEU A 54 0.13 -0.33 8.35
CA LEU A 54 0.12 0.39 7.09
C LEU A 54 -1.19 1.20 6.98
N PRO A 55 -1.16 2.53 7.17
CA PRO A 55 -2.30 3.37 6.85
C PRO A 55 -2.41 3.57 5.33
N ILE A 56 -3.60 3.34 4.76
CA ILE A 56 -3.88 3.51 3.33
C ILE A 56 -5.12 4.38 3.16
N PRO A 57 -5.05 5.55 2.48
CA PRO A 57 -6.24 6.35 2.21
C PRO A 57 -7.22 5.63 1.28
N PHE A 58 -8.51 5.61 1.64
CA PHE A 58 -9.52 4.90 0.86
C PHE A 58 -9.67 5.40 -0.58
N TYR A 59 -9.28 6.65 -0.87
CA TYR A 59 -9.41 7.24 -2.19
C TYR A 59 -8.34 6.74 -3.20
N VAL A 60 -7.32 6.00 -2.77
CA VAL A 60 -6.26 5.50 -3.68
C VAL A 60 -6.70 4.29 -4.50
N SER A 61 -6.16 4.11 -5.71
CA SER A 61 -6.53 2.98 -6.57
C SER A 61 -5.99 1.66 -6.02
N GLU A 62 -6.53 0.54 -6.49
CA GLU A 62 -6.04 -0.80 -6.14
C GLU A 62 -4.56 -0.99 -6.48
N ILE A 63 -4.08 -0.33 -7.54
CA ILE A 63 -2.66 -0.34 -7.92
C ILE A 63 -1.83 0.40 -6.87
N GLU A 64 -2.24 1.60 -6.50
CA GLU A 64 -1.54 2.40 -5.48
C GLU A 64 -1.53 1.69 -4.12
N MET A 65 -2.65 1.04 -3.75
CA MET A 65 -2.76 0.22 -2.54
C MET A 65 -1.79 -0.97 -2.59
N LEU A 66 -1.71 -1.68 -3.72
CA LEU A 66 -0.77 -2.79 -3.87
C LEU A 66 0.68 -2.31 -3.73
N LEU A 67 1.05 -1.21 -4.38
CA LEU A 67 2.41 -0.64 -4.29
C LEU A 67 2.76 -0.23 -2.85
N ALA A 68 1.80 0.32 -2.10
CA ALA A 68 1.97 0.60 -0.67
C ALA A 68 2.23 -0.68 0.15
N ILE A 69 1.49 -1.76 -0.15
CA ILE A 69 1.66 -3.06 0.51
C ILE A 69 3.02 -3.68 0.15
N GLU A 70 3.46 -3.61 -1.11
CA GLU A 70 4.78 -4.11 -1.51
C GLU A 70 5.90 -3.40 -0.73
N LEU A 71 5.84 -2.07 -0.65
CA LEU A 71 6.80 -1.27 0.12
C LEU A 71 6.77 -1.65 1.60
N PHE A 72 5.57 -1.82 2.18
CA PHE A 72 5.39 -2.22 3.57
C PHE A 72 5.98 -3.60 3.85
N LEU A 73 5.74 -4.58 2.98
CA LEU A 73 6.32 -5.92 3.09
C LEU A 73 7.84 -5.88 3.08
N VAL A 74 8.43 -5.15 2.13
CA VAL A 74 9.89 -5.06 2.00
C VAL A 74 10.51 -4.33 3.19
N SER A 75 9.86 -3.27 3.69
CA SER A 75 10.34 -2.51 4.86
C SER A 75 10.31 -3.34 6.15
N ASN A 76 9.44 -4.35 6.22
CA ASN A 76 9.30 -5.24 7.38
C ASN A 76 9.88 -6.65 7.11
N ALA A 77 10.66 -6.83 6.05
CA ALA A 77 11.07 -8.16 5.58
C ALA A 77 11.91 -8.93 6.61
N SER A 78 12.83 -8.24 7.32
CA SER A 78 13.65 -8.85 8.37
C SER A 78 12.81 -9.52 9.43
N ASP A 79 11.75 -8.83 9.85
CA ASP A 79 10.92 -9.29 10.92
C ASP A 79 9.97 -10.39 10.45
N ILE A 80 9.40 -10.29 9.25
CA ILE A 80 8.52 -11.32 8.66
C ILE A 80 9.27 -12.63 8.42
N GLN A 81 10.55 -12.55 8.06
CA GLN A 81 11.39 -13.72 7.79
C GLN A 81 12.04 -14.31 9.06
N SER A 82 11.92 -13.63 10.22
CA SER A 82 12.55 -14.09 11.45
C SER A 82 11.88 -15.35 12.01
N PRO A 83 12.63 -16.31 12.60
CA PRO A 83 12.04 -17.55 13.15
C PRO A 83 11.05 -17.34 14.31
N GLY A 84 11.01 -16.14 14.91
CA GLY A 84 10.08 -15.75 15.99
C GLY A 84 8.98 -14.77 15.56
N ALA A 85 8.83 -14.51 14.26
CA ALA A 85 7.96 -13.49 13.67
C ALA A 85 6.45 -13.70 13.89
N THR A 86 6.03 -14.93 14.20
CA THR A 86 4.63 -15.36 14.16
C THR A 86 3.71 -14.63 15.14
N THR A 87 4.26 -13.86 16.08
CA THR A 87 3.50 -13.06 17.06
C THR A 87 3.22 -11.63 16.62
N GLN A 88 3.91 -11.09 15.61
CA GLN A 88 3.76 -9.69 15.21
C GLN A 88 2.65 -9.54 14.16
N SER A 89 1.54 -8.92 14.53
CA SER A 89 0.42 -8.68 13.62
C SER A 89 0.77 -7.60 12.59
N LEU A 90 0.78 -7.97 11.30
CA LEU A 90 0.81 -7.04 10.18
C LEU A 90 -0.60 -6.48 9.96
N GLN A 91 -0.79 -5.19 10.14
CA GLN A 91 -2.11 -4.55 10.03
C GLN A 91 -2.14 -3.54 8.90
N ILE A 92 -3.29 -3.45 8.24
CA ILE A 92 -3.59 -2.41 7.25
C ILE A 92 -4.84 -1.67 7.73
N ILE A 93 -4.74 -0.35 7.84
CA ILE A 93 -5.87 0.51 8.22
C ILE A 93 -6.30 1.29 6.98
N LEU A 94 -7.54 1.07 6.54
CA LEU A 94 -8.12 1.82 5.44
C LEU A 94 -8.63 3.18 5.95
N LYS A 95 -7.77 4.19 5.85
CA LYS A 95 -8.00 5.54 6.36
C LYS A 95 -9.15 6.24 5.65
N ARG A 96 -10.02 6.90 6.43
CA ARG A 96 -11.01 7.85 5.89
C ARG A 96 -10.34 9.19 5.59
N CYS A 97 -10.95 10.00 4.72
CA CYS A 97 -10.48 11.37 4.51
C CYS A 97 -10.78 12.22 5.74
N GLU A 98 -9.87 13.12 6.10
CA GLU A 98 -10.02 14.02 7.25
C GLU A 98 -11.16 15.04 7.06
N ASP A 99 -11.49 15.36 5.80
CA ASP A 99 -12.67 16.15 5.45
C ASP A 99 -13.95 15.33 5.63
N GLN A 100 -14.44 15.31 6.86
CA GLN A 100 -15.66 14.62 7.31
C GLN A 100 -16.96 15.12 6.64
N THR A 101 -16.87 16.15 5.78
CA THR A 101 -18.01 16.77 5.11
C THR A 101 -18.62 15.92 4.00
N VAL A 102 -17.90 14.90 3.52
CA VAL A 102 -18.40 13.94 2.54
C VAL A 102 -18.21 12.52 3.10
N GLN A 103 -19.00 12.16 4.11
CA GLN A 103 -19.21 10.77 4.53
C GLN A 103 -20.02 10.02 3.46
N ASN A 104 -19.48 9.90 2.25
CA ASN A 104 -20.10 9.05 1.24
C ASN A 104 -19.72 7.60 1.54
N ASN A 105 -20.56 6.90 2.31
CA ASN A 105 -20.32 5.51 2.69
C ASN A 105 -20.16 4.58 1.49
N SER A 106 -20.73 4.91 0.32
CA SER A 106 -20.52 4.13 -0.91
C SER A 106 -19.06 4.18 -1.39
N ASP A 107 -18.41 5.35 -1.31
CA ASP A 107 -17.05 5.53 -1.81
C ASP A 107 -16.03 4.84 -0.90
N TYR A 108 -16.33 4.82 0.40
CA TYR A 108 -15.54 4.08 1.37
C TYR A 108 -15.66 2.57 1.17
N GLN A 109 -16.88 2.06 0.93
CA GLN A 109 -17.12 0.66 0.57
C GLN A 109 -16.36 0.29 -0.72
N ALA A 110 -16.39 1.14 -1.75
CA ALA A 110 -15.60 0.95 -2.97
C ALA A 110 -14.08 0.98 -2.69
N GLY A 111 -13.63 1.70 -1.66
CA GLY A 111 -12.26 1.64 -1.15
C GLY A 111 -11.91 0.27 -0.57
N MET A 112 -12.82 -0.34 0.19
CA MET A 112 -12.64 -1.70 0.73
C MET A 112 -12.53 -2.75 -0.38
N GLU A 113 -13.36 -2.64 -1.41
CA GLU A 113 -13.31 -3.51 -2.58
C GLU A 113 -11.99 -3.35 -3.34
N ARG A 114 -11.52 -2.11 -3.54
CA ARG A 114 -10.21 -1.84 -4.14
C ARG A 114 -9.06 -2.42 -3.31
N LEU A 115 -9.13 -2.38 -1.98
CA LEU A 115 -8.11 -2.99 -1.12
C LEU A 115 -8.09 -4.51 -1.27
N SER A 116 -9.27 -5.13 -1.32
CA SER A 116 -9.39 -6.57 -1.62
C SER A 116 -8.79 -6.90 -2.98
N LEU A 117 -9.12 -6.12 -4.03
CA LEU A 117 -8.57 -6.31 -5.37
C LEU A 117 -7.04 -6.14 -5.39
N ALA A 118 -6.49 -5.16 -4.68
CA ALA A 118 -5.05 -4.95 -4.57
C ALA A 118 -4.34 -6.22 -4.07
N ALA A 119 -4.85 -6.83 -2.99
CA ALA A 119 -4.31 -8.06 -2.44
C ALA A 119 -4.43 -9.26 -3.40
N HIS A 120 -5.51 -9.32 -4.19
CA HIS A 120 -5.75 -10.36 -5.19
C HIS A 120 -4.89 -10.22 -6.46
N VAL A 121 -4.56 -9.00 -6.87
CA VAL A 121 -3.71 -8.71 -8.05
C VAL A 121 -2.24 -8.95 -7.74
N SER A 122 -1.85 -8.94 -6.46
CA SER A 122 -0.52 -9.35 -6.03
C SER A 122 -0.18 -10.76 -6.53
N ASP A 123 1.08 -10.98 -6.88
CA ASP A 123 1.61 -12.27 -7.26
C ASP A 123 2.93 -12.55 -6.51
N PRO A 124 2.97 -13.50 -5.57
CA PRO A 124 1.86 -14.29 -5.02
C PRO A 124 0.71 -13.46 -4.41
N ARG A 125 -0.50 -14.01 -4.40
CA ARG A 125 -1.66 -13.35 -3.78
C ARG A 125 -1.45 -13.14 -2.28
N LEU A 126 -1.88 -11.97 -1.81
CA LEU A 126 -1.87 -11.63 -0.39
C LEU A 126 -3.25 -11.89 0.21
N PHE A 127 -3.30 -12.33 1.46
CA PHE A 127 -4.54 -12.60 2.15
C PHE A 127 -4.79 -11.56 3.24
N LEU A 128 -5.87 -10.80 3.09
CA LEU A 128 -6.33 -9.81 4.06
C LEU A 128 -7.56 -10.34 4.78
N LYS A 129 -7.51 -10.35 6.11
CA LYS A 129 -8.64 -10.66 6.98
C LYS A 129 -9.15 -9.38 7.62
N ARG A 130 -10.40 -9.02 7.35
CA ARG A 130 -11.08 -7.92 8.08
C ARG A 130 -11.18 -8.31 9.56
N MET A 131 -10.71 -7.42 10.44
CA MET A 131 -10.66 -7.67 11.89
C MET A 131 -11.74 -6.91 12.63
N THR A 132 -11.73 -5.59 12.52
CA THR A 132 -12.64 -4.70 13.27
C THR A 132 -12.72 -3.34 12.57
N VAL A 133 -13.65 -2.52 13.06
CA VAL A 133 -13.69 -1.08 12.81
C VAL A 133 -13.08 -0.39 14.04
N ASN A 134 -12.19 0.59 13.83
CA ASN A 134 -11.59 1.35 14.93
C ASN A 134 -12.49 2.49 15.42
N VAL A 135 -12.06 3.24 16.44
CA VAL A 135 -12.80 4.37 17.00
C VAL A 135 -13.06 5.52 16.00
N ASN A 136 -12.29 5.57 14.91
CA ASN A 136 -12.43 6.55 13.83
C ASN A 136 -13.33 6.05 12.68
N MET A 137 -14.05 4.94 12.89
CA MET A 137 -14.88 4.29 11.86
C MET A 137 -14.07 3.76 10.66
N GLU A 138 -12.78 3.48 10.85
CA GLU A 138 -11.88 2.96 9.82
C GLU A 138 -11.74 1.44 9.94
N GLU A 139 -11.74 0.75 8.79
CA GLU A 139 -11.59 -0.68 8.69
C GLU A 139 -10.14 -1.10 8.94
N VAL A 140 -9.98 -2.06 9.84
CA VAL A 140 -8.69 -2.65 10.20
C VAL A 140 -8.64 -4.07 9.64
N TYR A 141 -7.60 -4.33 8.85
CA TYR A 141 -7.32 -5.62 8.26
C TYR A 141 -6.04 -6.20 8.86
N SER A 142 -6.01 -7.51 9.05
CA SER A 142 -4.79 -8.27 9.30
C SER A 142 -4.29 -8.83 7.98
N LEU A 143 -3.02 -8.59 7.67
CA LEU A 143 -2.32 -9.27 6.57
C LEU A 143 -1.79 -10.61 7.07
N GLU A 144 -2.17 -11.70 6.40
CA GLU A 144 -1.79 -13.05 6.80
C GLU A 144 -0.28 -13.24 6.62
N HIS A 145 0.39 -13.64 7.71
CA HIS A 145 1.84 -13.80 7.76
C HIS A 145 2.37 -14.79 6.71
N THR A 146 1.70 -15.93 6.51
CA THR A 146 2.10 -16.94 5.51
C THR A 146 2.06 -16.40 4.10
N SER A 147 1.03 -15.62 3.76
CA SER A 147 0.93 -14.95 2.45
C SER A 147 2.04 -13.91 2.24
N ALA A 148 2.33 -13.11 3.26
CA ALA A 148 3.39 -12.12 3.25
C ALA A 148 4.79 -12.76 3.11
N LEU A 149 5.04 -13.82 3.88
CA LEU A 149 6.29 -14.57 3.83
C LEU A 149 6.51 -15.18 2.44
N LYS A 150 5.48 -15.81 1.87
CA LYS A 150 5.54 -16.38 0.53
C LYS A 150 5.83 -15.30 -0.52
N TRP A 151 5.14 -14.15 -0.43
CA TRP A 151 5.39 -13.03 -1.33
C TRP A 151 6.85 -12.56 -1.27
N LEU A 152 7.41 -12.41 -0.06
CA LEU A 152 8.81 -12.01 0.11
C LEU A 152 9.78 -13.06 -0.43
N GLN A 153 9.54 -14.35 -0.22
CA GLN A 153 10.40 -15.41 -0.73
C GLN A 153 10.51 -15.37 -2.26
N GLU A 154 9.43 -15.07 -2.97
CA GLU A 154 9.41 -15.03 -4.44
C GLU A 154 9.89 -13.69 -5.01
N ASN A 155 9.62 -12.58 -4.32
CA ASN A 155 9.81 -11.24 -4.89
C ASN A 155 10.98 -10.44 -4.33
N MET A 156 11.54 -10.79 -3.16
CA MET A 156 12.50 -9.93 -2.44
C MET A 156 13.75 -9.57 -3.26
N LYS A 157 14.21 -10.46 -4.16
CA LYS A 157 15.40 -10.20 -5.00
C LYS A 157 15.26 -8.96 -5.89
N TRP A 158 14.08 -8.73 -6.48
CA TRP A 158 13.80 -7.55 -7.27
C TRP A 158 13.17 -6.45 -6.42
N ALA A 159 12.28 -6.80 -5.49
CA ALA A 159 11.54 -5.84 -4.67
C ALA A 159 12.49 -5.06 -3.75
N GLY A 160 13.50 -5.73 -3.18
CA GLY A 160 14.57 -5.07 -2.43
C GLY A 160 15.27 -4.00 -3.26
N LYS A 161 15.64 -4.31 -4.52
CA LYS A 161 16.28 -3.35 -5.45
C LYS A 161 15.43 -2.10 -5.72
N VAL A 162 14.12 -2.29 -5.84
CA VAL A 162 13.19 -1.20 -6.15
C VAL A 162 12.93 -0.33 -4.91
N TRP A 163 12.66 -0.97 -3.77
CA TRP A 163 12.10 -0.32 -2.60
C TRP A 163 13.13 0.10 -1.55
N LEU A 164 14.24 -0.62 -1.39
CA LEU A 164 15.27 -0.31 -0.37
C LEU A 164 16.39 0.61 -0.88
N PHE A 165 16.75 0.51 -2.16
CA PHE A 165 17.88 1.26 -2.72
C PHE A 165 17.38 2.48 -3.47
N GLN A 166 17.95 3.66 -3.22
CA GLN A 166 17.63 4.90 -3.93
C GLN A 166 18.19 4.91 -5.35
#